data_AF-A0AAJ0Q0C7-F1
#
_entry.id   AF-A0AAJ0Q0C7-F1
#
_cell.length_a   1.000
_cell.length_b   1.000
_cell.length_c   1.000
_cell.angle_alpha   90.00
_cell.angle_beta   90.00
_cell.angle_gamma   90.00
#
_symmetry.space_group_name_H-M   'P 1'
#
loop_
_entity.id
_entity.type
_entity.pdbx_description
1 polymer ?
#
loop_
_entity_poly.entity_id
_entity_poly.type
_entity_poly.pdbx_seq_one_letter_code
_entity_poly.pdbx_strand_id
1 'polypeptide(L)'
;MSWSKAACALVAAAFFGCAGASGTTGATGASAEVCPVRQQSPLHYVDVFDGAPSDLATLVPDDAGERNGHWALGYVYDAGRYVTIRCKYADGETRDVKLAGRVNRCDYRIDGKKALRVTCK
;
A
#
# COMPACT_ATOMS: atom_id res chain seq x y z
N MET A 1 22.88 -58.47 27.35
CA MET A 1 21.50 -58.57 26.82
C MET A 1 20.63 -57.51 27.47
N SER A 2 19.74 -56.88 26.68
CA SER A 2 18.46 -56.22 27.04
C SER A 2 18.51 -54.99 27.99
N TRP A 3 18.35 -53.74 27.52
CA TRP A 3 17.16 -52.99 27.05
C TRP A 3 16.29 -52.34 28.14
N SER A 4 16.09 -51.02 28.00
CA SER A 4 14.85 -50.20 28.21
C SER A 4 15.28 -48.72 28.12
N LYS A 5 15.18 -48.00 27.00
CA LYS A 5 14.03 -47.32 26.36
C LYS A 5 13.15 -46.45 27.28
N ALA A 6 13.24 -45.14 26.97
CA ALA A 6 12.16 -44.17 26.80
C ALA A 6 11.76 -43.23 27.96
N ALA A 7 11.77 -41.94 27.54
CA ALA A 7 10.84 -40.86 27.85
C ALA A 7 10.91 -40.16 29.23
N CYS A 8 11.32 -38.90 29.19
CA CYS A 8 10.57 -37.84 29.88
C CYS A 8 10.51 -36.61 28.98
N ALA A 9 9.29 -36.22 28.64
CA ALA A 9 8.93 -35.00 27.92
C ALA A 9 8.77 -33.83 28.91
N LEU A 10 8.40 -32.66 28.36
CA LEU A 10 7.90 -31.42 28.98
C LEU A 10 8.99 -30.34 29.20
N VAL A 11 8.80 -29.03 29.00
CA VAL A 11 7.70 -28.11 28.61
C VAL A 11 8.39 -26.74 28.47
N ALA A 12 8.21 -25.93 27.43
CA ALA A 12 7.34 -24.74 27.35
C ALA A 12 8.11 -23.66 26.57
N ALA A 13 7.59 -23.21 25.44
CA ALA A 13 7.86 -21.86 24.96
C ALA A 13 6.52 -21.22 24.64
N ALA A 14 5.88 -20.69 25.69
CA ALA A 14 4.80 -19.75 25.56
C ALA A 14 5.40 -18.38 25.23
N PHE A 15 5.29 -17.94 23.98
CA PHE A 15 5.38 -16.51 23.67
C PHE A 15 3.97 -15.99 23.42
N PHE A 16 3.35 -15.57 24.53
CA PHE A 16 2.29 -14.58 24.54
C PHE A 16 2.89 -13.27 24.02
N GLY A 17 2.48 -12.85 22.83
CA GLY A 17 2.93 -11.61 22.20
C GLY A 17 1.77 -10.91 21.53
N CYS A 18 1.00 -10.21 22.36
CA CYS A 18 -0.09 -9.27 22.12
C CYS A 18 -0.53 -8.98 20.66
N ALA A 19 -1.83 -9.17 20.46
CA ALA A 19 -2.60 -8.61 19.36
C ALA A 19 -2.16 -7.18 19.01
N GLY A 20 -1.63 -7.02 17.80
CA GLY A 20 -1.51 -5.72 17.16
C GLY A 20 -2.89 -5.22 16.80
N ALA A 21 -3.48 -4.42 17.70
CA ALA A 21 -4.59 -3.56 17.36
C ALA A 21 -4.13 -2.60 16.26
N SER A 22 -4.78 -2.64 15.11
CA SER A 22 -4.81 -1.52 14.17
C SER A 22 -6.26 -1.36 13.75
N GLY A 23 -6.85 -0.28 14.25
CA GLY A 23 -8.28 -0.05 14.30
C GLY A 23 -8.96 -0.13 12.94
N THR A 24 -10.18 -0.63 12.98
CA THR A 24 -11.19 -0.38 11.96
C THR A 24 -11.56 1.11 12.01
N THR A 25 -10.73 1.95 11.39
CA THR A 25 -11.18 3.30 11.05
C THR A 25 -12.12 3.15 9.86
N GLY A 26 -13.43 3.18 10.13
CA GLY A 26 -14.44 3.31 9.10
C GLY A 26 -14.11 4.54 8.24
N ALA A 27 -13.78 4.30 6.98
CA ALA A 27 -13.45 5.35 6.03
C ALA A 27 -14.71 6.16 5.72
N THR A 28 -14.95 7.20 6.50
CA THR A 28 -15.73 8.36 6.07
C THR A 28 -15.12 8.90 4.78
N GLY A 29 -15.92 8.95 3.71
CA GLY A 29 -15.52 9.29 2.35
C GLY A 29 -14.99 10.71 2.14
N ALA A 30 -13.80 10.98 2.65
CA ALA A 30 -12.95 12.09 2.24
C ALA A 30 -11.82 11.52 1.36
N SER A 31 -11.58 12.12 0.20
CA SER A 31 -10.44 11.74 -0.64
C SER A 31 -9.15 11.97 0.13
N ALA A 32 -8.45 10.90 0.48
CA ALA A 32 -7.20 10.98 1.24
C ALA A 32 -6.03 11.14 0.26
N GLU A 33 -5.14 12.08 0.55
CA GLU A 33 -3.84 12.15 -0.12
C GLU A 33 -3.03 10.91 0.30
N VAL A 34 -2.57 10.13 -0.68
CA VAL A 34 -1.87 8.86 -0.43
C VAL A 34 -0.39 9.08 -0.17
N CYS A 35 0.24 9.91 -0.99
CA CYS A 35 1.65 10.23 -0.87
C CYS A 35 1.80 11.48 0.01
N PRO A 36 2.49 11.40 1.17
CA PRO A 36 2.71 12.55 2.02
C PRO A 36 3.25 13.77 1.27
N VAL A 37 2.60 14.92 1.45
CA VAL A 37 3.05 16.17 0.86
C VAL A 37 4.33 16.64 1.56
N ARG A 38 5.36 16.94 0.76
CA ARG A 38 6.67 17.41 1.22
C ARG A 38 7.03 18.72 0.52
N GLN A 39 7.40 19.74 1.29
CA GLN A 39 7.71 21.06 0.73
C GLN A 39 9.07 21.11 0.01
N GLN A 40 10.09 20.48 0.60
CA GLN A 40 11.47 20.54 0.10
C GLN A 40 11.79 19.45 -0.94
N SER A 41 11.02 18.36 -0.95
CA SER A 41 11.20 17.22 -1.85
C SER A 41 9.84 16.76 -2.35
N PRO A 42 9.24 17.46 -3.34
CA PRO A 42 7.90 17.15 -3.81
C PRO A 42 7.84 15.76 -4.46
N LEU A 43 6.64 15.20 -4.53
CA LEU A 43 6.40 13.97 -5.26
C LEU A 43 6.62 14.22 -6.77
N HIS A 44 7.42 13.36 -7.42
CA HIS A 44 7.71 13.43 -8.85
C HIS A 44 7.00 12.34 -9.65
N TYR A 45 6.99 11.10 -9.14
CA TYR A 45 6.41 9.96 -9.83
C TYR A 45 5.69 9.05 -8.84
N VAL A 46 4.73 8.27 -9.37
CA VAL A 46 4.17 7.12 -8.68
C VAL A 46 4.21 5.90 -9.57
N ASP A 47 4.48 4.75 -8.98
CA ASP A 47 4.10 3.46 -9.57
C ASP A 47 2.89 2.95 -8.77
N VAL A 48 1.86 2.47 -9.46
CA VAL A 48 0.68 1.85 -8.83
C VAL A 48 0.77 0.35 -9.08
N PHE A 49 0.66 -0.49 -8.06
CA PHE A 49 0.78 -1.94 -8.18
C PHE A 49 -0.51 -2.64 -7.79
N ASP A 50 -0.85 -3.68 -8.54
CA ASP A 50 -1.82 -4.70 -8.14
C ASP A 50 -1.09 -5.74 -7.27
N GLY A 51 -1.10 -5.52 -5.95
CA GLY A 51 -0.39 -6.34 -4.97
C GLY A 51 0.90 -5.69 -4.44
N ALA A 52 1.91 -6.52 -4.13
CA ALA A 52 3.19 -6.07 -3.59
C ALA A 52 4.10 -5.55 -4.70
N PRO A 53 4.90 -4.48 -4.47
CA PRO A 53 5.85 -3.99 -5.48
C PRO A 53 6.93 -5.01 -5.91
N SER A 54 7.20 -6.04 -5.12
CA SER A 54 8.11 -7.15 -5.47
C SER A 54 7.62 -7.99 -6.64
N ASP A 55 6.30 -7.99 -6.87
CA ASP A 55 5.66 -8.83 -7.87
C ASP A 55 5.66 -8.15 -9.26
N LEU A 56 6.14 -6.89 -9.33
CA LEU A 56 6.36 -6.09 -10.53
C LEU A 56 5.13 -5.92 -11.44
N ALA A 57 3.92 -6.02 -10.88
CA ALA A 57 2.65 -5.84 -11.58
C ALA A 57 2.15 -4.37 -11.52
N THR A 58 2.76 -3.49 -12.31
CA THR A 58 2.38 -2.07 -12.36
C THR A 58 1.10 -1.84 -13.18
N LEU A 59 0.18 -1.05 -12.63
CA LEU A 59 -1.05 -0.57 -13.26
C LEU A 59 -0.82 0.76 -13.98
N VAL A 60 -1.27 0.83 -15.22
CA VAL A 60 -1.30 2.06 -16.03
C VAL A 60 -2.61 2.80 -15.75
N PRO A 61 -2.65 4.15 -15.77
CA PRO A 61 -3.90 4.89 -15.66
C PRO A 61 -4.87 4.49 -16.78
N ASP A 62 -6.15 4.34 -16.44
CA ASP A 62 -7.22 4.09 -17.41
C ASP A 62 -7.46 5.32 -18.29
N ASP A 63 -7.21 6.51 -17.74
CA ASP A 63 -7.21 7.78 -18.46
C ASP A 63 -5.99 8.61 -18.04
N ALA A 64 -5.27 9.14 -19.02
CA ALA A 64 -4.03 9.86 -18.81
C ALA A 64 -3.95 11.10 -19.70
N GLY A 65 -4.11 12.27 -19.10
CA GLY A 65 -3.76 13.56 -19.67
C GLY A 65 -2.39 14.04 -19.20
N GLU A 66 -1.92 15.16 -19.78
CA GLU A 66 -0.61 15.77 -19.45
C GLU A 66 -0.47 16.08 -17.95
N ARG A 67 -1.55 16.53 -17.31
CA ARG A 67 -1.53 17.03 -15.92
C ARG A 67 -2.53 16.38 -14.99
N ASN A 68 -3.33 15.45 -15.48
CA ASN A 68 -4.30 14.72 -14.67
C ASN A 68 -4.63 13.38 -15.34
N GLY A 69 -5.21 12.49 -14.58
CA GLY A 69 -5.64 11.18 -15.04
C GLY A 69 -6.07 10.35 -13.84
N HIS A 70 -6.50 9.11 -14.09
CA HIS A 70 -7.01 8.26 -13.03
C HIS A 70 -6.85 6.78 -13.29
N TRP A 71 -6.89 6.02 -12.19
CA TRP A 71 -7.04 4.57 -12.18
C TRP A 71 -8.40 4.21 -11.59
N ALA A 72 -9.17 3.39 -12.26
CA ALA A 72 -10.32 2.68 -11.72
C ALA A 72 -9.81 1.41 -11.03
N LEU A 73 -9.79 1.38 -9.70
CA LEU A 73 -9.15 0.31 -8.92
C LEU A 73 -10.15 -0.69 -8.33
N GLY A 74 -11.46 -0.43 -8.43
CA GLY A 74 -12.50 -1.27 -7.83
C GLY A 74 -12.35 -2.75 -8.19
N TYR A 75 -12.01 -3.06 -9.44
CA TYR A 75 -11.85 -4.44 -9.92
C TYR A 75 -10.74 -5.21 -9.20
N VAL A 76 -9.67 -4.55 -8.74
CA VAL A 76 -8.59 -5.19 -7.98
C VAL A 76 -9.13 -5.72 -6.65
N TYR A 77 -9.94 -4.90 -5.98
CA TYR A 77 -10.55 -5.24 -4.70
C TYR A 77 -11.71 -6.22 -4.85
N ASP A 78 -12.48 -6.15 -5.94
CA ASP A 78 -13.55 -7.11 -6.22
C ASP A 78 -12.98 -8.52 -6.46
N ALA A 79 -11.74 -8.62 -6.94
CA ALA A 79 -10.97 -9.86 -7.03
C ALA A 79 -10.30 -10.30 -5.69
N GLY A 80 -10.57 -9.61 -4.58
CA GLY A 80 -9.99 -9.93 -3.26
C GLY A 80 -8.51 -9.54 -3.11
N ARG A 81 -7.98 -8.70 -3.99
CA ARG A 81 -6.58 -8.21 -3.96
C ARG A 81 -6.51 -6.80 -3.38
N TYR A 82 -5.32 -6.21 -3.38
CA TYR A 82 -5.08 -4.87 -2.84
C TYR A 82 -4.14 -4.08 -3.74
N VAL A 83 -4.14 -2.76 -3.59
CA VAL A 83 -3.27 -1.85 -4.33
C VAL A 83 -2.18 -1.29 -3.43
N THR A 84 -0.96 -1.17 -3.99
CA THR A 84 0.15 -0.44 -3.37
C THR A 84 0.57 0.72 -4.27
N ILE A 85 0.75 1.91 -3.72
CA ILE A 85 1.32 3.06 -4.44
C ILE A 85 2.74 3.31 -3.94
N ARG A 86 3.72 3.26 -4.84
CA ARG A 86 5.10 3.66 -4.59
C ARG A 86 5.27 5.13 -4.94
N CYS A 87 5.38 5.96 -3.92
CA CYS A 87 5.67 7.39 -4.02
C CYS A 87 7.16 7.60 -4.25
N LYS A 88 7.55 8.27 -5.34
CA LYS A 88 8.95 8.62 -5.65
C LYS A 88 9.13 10.14 -5.59
N TYR A 89 9.97 10.59 -4.68
CA TYR A 89 10.18 12.00 -4.40
C TYR A 89 11.37 12.58 -5.18
N ALA A 90 11.45 13.91 -5.22
CA ALA A 90 12.49 14.64 -5.95
C ALA A 90 13.91 14.37 -5.45
N ASP A 91 14.07 14.03 -4.17
CA ASP A 91 15.34 13.61 -3.55
C ASP A 91 15.74 12.16 -3.84
N GLY A 92 14.91 11.40 -4.56
CA GLY A 92 15.12 9.99 -4.87
C GLY A 92 14.61 9.02 -3.79
N GLU A 93 14.07 9.51 -2.66
CA GLU A 93 13.44 8.65 -1.66
C GLU A 93 12.18 7.99 -2.24
N THR A 94 11.96 6.73 -1.87
CA THR A 94 10.74 5.99 -2.22
C THR A 94 9.98 5.61 -0.96
N ARG A 95 8.64 5.67 -1.06
CA ARG A 95 7.75 5.20 0.01
C ARG A 95 6.61 4.40 -0.58
N ASP A 96 6.47 3.16 -0.12
CA ASP A 96 5.36 2.29 -0.50
C ASP A 96 4.19 2.47 0.46
N VAL A 97 3.00 2.69 -0.09
CA VAL A 97 1.76 2.89 0.64
C VAL A 97 0.74 1.86 0.16
N LYS A 98 0.48 0.85 0.99
CA LYS A 98 -0.65 -0.06 0.78
C LYS A 98 -1.95 0.69 1.07
N LEU A 99 -2.83 0.78 0.08
CA LEU A 99 -4.11 1.46 0.24
C LEU A 99 -5.01 0.68 1.21
N ALA A 100 -5.58 1.40 2.18
CA ALA A 100 -6.44 0.83 3.21
C ALA A 100 -7.88 0.68 2.70
N GLY A 101 -8.51 -0.45 3.01
CA GLY A 101 -9.88 -0.74 2.58
C GLY A 101 -10.02 -0.81 1.05
N ARG A 102 -11.28 -0.88 0.59
CA ARG A 102 -11.61 -0.87 -0.83
C ARG A 102 -11.50 0.56 -1.37
N VAL A 103 -10.68 0.74 -2.39
CA VAL A 103 -10.54 2.01 -3.13
C VAL A 103 -11.13 1.82 -4.52
N ASN A 104 -12.09 2.64 -4.90
CA ASN A 104 -12.69 2.59 -6.22
C ASN A 104 -11.82 3.26 -7.26
N ARG A 105 -11.20 4.38 -6.90
CA ARG A 105 -10.48 5.23 -7.83
C ARG A 105 -9.37 6.00 -7.15
N CYS A 106 -8.26 6.12 -7.85
CA CYS A 106 -7.23 7.10 -7.53
C CYS A 106 -7.09 8.07 -8.71
N ASP A 107 -6.95 9.36 -8.39
CA ASP A 107 -6.75 10.44 -9.34
C ASP A 107 -5.36 11.03 -9.11
N TYR A 108 -4.60 11.24 -10.18
CA TYR A 108 -3.39 12.04 -10.11
C TYR A 108 -3.63 13.44 -10.67
N ARG A 109 -2.90 14.42 -10.11
CA ARG A 109 -2.86 15.77 -10.65
C ARG A 109 -1.49 16.39 -10.49
N ILE A 110 -1.00 17.03 -11.55
CA ILE A 110 0.26 17.77 -11.59
C ILE A 110 -0.09 19.26 -11.55
N ASP A 111 0.47 19.99 -10.58
CA ASP A 111 0.22 21.42 -10.44
C ASP A 111 1.18 22.29 -11.29
N GLY A 112 1.00 23.60 -11.24
CA GLY A 112 1.82 24.54 -12.02
C GLY A 112 3.31 24.53 -11.67
N LYS A 113 3.69 23.96 -10.52
CA LYS A 113 5.09 23.77 -10.11
C LYS A 113 5.61 22.36 -10.46
N LYS A 114 4.85 21.60 -11.25
CA LYS A 114 5.12 20.21 -11.62
C LYS A 114 5.15 19.23 -10.42
N ALA A 115 4.57 19.61 -9.28
CA ALA A 115 4.41 18.69 -8.17
C ALA A 115 3.22 17.77 -8.40
N LEU A 116 3.43 16.46 -8.26
CA LEU A 116 2.41 15.44 -8.37
C LEU A 116 1.63 15.33 -7.05
N ARG A 117 0.31 15.12 -7.13
CA ARG A 117 -0.55 14.71 -6.02
C ARG A 117 -1.39 13.52 -6.44
N VAL A 118 -1.66 12.63 -5.48
CA VAL A 118 -2.49 11.43 -5.69
C VAL A 118 -3.52 11.32 -4.59
N THR A 119 -4.79 11.36 -4.99
CA THR A 119 -5.94 11.29 -4.09
C THR A 119 -6.80 10.09 -4.44
N CYS A 120 -7.23 9.33 -3.44
CA CYS A 120 -8.01 8.11 -3.64
C CYS A 120 -9.34 8.14 -2.88
N LYS A 121 -10.34 7.43 -3.42
CA LYS A 121 -11.71 7.34 -2.89
C LYS A 121 -12.39 6.02 -3.24
#